data_AF-A0A1J6HPF1-F1
#
_entry.id   AF-A0A1J6HPF1-F1
#
_cell.length_a   1.000
_cell.length_b   1.000
_cell.length_c   1.000
_cell.angle_alpha   90.00
_cell.angle_beta   90.00
_cell.angle_gamma   90.00
#
_symmetry.space_group_name_H-M   'P 1'
#
loop_
_entity.id
_entity.type
_entity.pdbx_description
1 polymer ?
#
loop_
_entity_poly.entity_id
_entity_poly.type
_entity_poly.pdbx_seq_one_letter_code
_entity_poly.pdbx_strand_id
1 'polypeptide(L)'
;MADSENSRTLPSRTHRNLLSSVEEFLSSKSELNAPAHGDDPAVLNWETWQQAYTEFCQLCRLQQHLERKLLEEVGEPYIRVEVPGEGTVSVKSYKDIELVLPGPALADARAEAEERLKQHYSLWKVADKLSGYTRALEAESEASDREQAAAQVLWDTPAHSIHGAIAKLHVLITLGVLSPDCDEFPWPPLRSVLADLMTMVNDASLSPPCED
;
A
#
# COMPACT_ATOMS: atom_id res chain seq x y z
N MET A 1 10.38 -47.20 14.91
CA MET A 1 10.24 -45.74 15.07
C MET A 1 9.36 -45.26 13.94
N ALA A 2 8.35 -44.47 14.26
CA ALA A 2 7.29 -44.06 13.34
C ALA A 2 7.76 -42.88 12.49
N ASP A 3 7.68 -43.02 11.17
CA ASP A 3 7.72 -41.90 10.23
C ASP A 3 6.32 -41.53 9.77
N SER A 4 6.17 -40.22 9.64
CA SER A 4 5.00 -39.41 9.38
C SER A 4 4.60 -39.42 7.91
N GLU A 5 3.31 -39.49 7.60
CA GLU A 5 2.75 -38.83 6.41
C GLU A 5 1.52 -38.00 6.79
N ASN A 6 1.82 -36.72 6.95
CA ASN A 6 0.90 -35.60 6.79
C ASN A 6 0.44 -35.53 5.32
N SER A 7 -0.88 -35.46 5.09
CA SER A 7 -1.41 -34.76 3.93
C SER A 7 -2.80 -34.20 4.20
N ARG A 8 -2.79 -32.91 4.54
CA ARG A 8 -3.93 -31.99 4.49
C ARG A 8 -4.37 -31.81 3.04
N THR A 9 -5.68 -31.79 2.80
CA THR A 9 -6.24 -30.95 1.73
C THR A 9 -7.55 -30.34 2.24
N LEU A 10 -7.54 -29.04 2.53
CA LEU A 10 -8.74 -28.27 2.82
C LEU A 10 -9.44 -27.94 1.50
N PRO A 11 -10.78 -27.95 1.42
CA PRO A 11 -11.46 -27.60 0.17
C PRO A 11 -11.43 -26.08 -0.06
N SER A 12 -10.86 -25.70 -1.21
CA SER A 12 -10.94 -24.35 -1.77
C SER A 12 -12.35 -24.11 -2.34
N ARG A 13 -13.28 -23.58 -1.55
CA ARG A 13 -14.66 -23.28 -2.01
C ARG A 13 -15.17 -21.95 -1.48
N THR A 14 -14.89 -20.87 -2.21
CA THR A 14 -15.63 -19.59 -2.04
C THR A 14 -15.92 -18.91 -3.38
N HIS A 15 -14.96 -18.89 -4.31
CA HIS A 15 -15.11 -18.13 -5.57
C HIS A 15 -16.05 -18.73 -6.61
N ARG A 16 -16.06 -20.07 -6.77
CA ARG A 16 -16.79 -20.74 -7.86
C ARG A 16 -18.31 -20.74 -7.67
N ASN A 17 -18.80 -20.51 -6.45
CA ASN A 17 -20.23 -20.52 -6.16
C ASN A 17 -20.88 -19.15 -6.39
N LEU A 18 -20.16 -18.05 -6.14
CA LEU A 18 -20.73 -16.71 -6.30
C LEU A 18 -20.98 -16.35 -7.76
N LEU A 19 -20.04 -16.65 -8.66
CA LEU A 19 -20.20 -16.36 -10.09
C LEU A 19 -21.39 -17.13 -10.68
N SER A 20 -21.54 -18.41 -10.34
CA SER A 20 -22.71 -19.19 -10.75
C SER A 20 -24.02 -18.65 -10.14
N SER A 21 -24.02 -18.23 -8.87
CA SER A 21 -25.19 -17.61 -8.26
C SER A 21 -25.58 -16.30 -8.93
N VAL A 22 -24.61 -15.50 -9.40
CA VAL A 22 -24.88 -14.28 -10.18
C VAL A 22 -25.47 -14.62 -11.55
N GLU A 23 -24.92 -15.63 -12.25
CA GLU A 23 -25.46 -16.10 -13.53
C GLU A 23 -26.90 -16.60 -13.41
N GLU A 24 -27.20 -17.37 -12.36
CA GLU A 24 -28.54 -17.83 -12.04
C GLU A 24 -29.48 -16.68 -11.70
N PHE A 25 -29.04 -15.74 -10.85
CA PHE A 25 -29.82 -14.56 -10.47
C PHE A 25 -30.16 -13.70 -11.67
N LEU A 26 -29.19 -13.39 -12.55
CA LEU A 26 -29.44 -12.59 -13.75
C LEU A 26 -30.35 -13.31 -14.75
N SER A 27 -30.33 -14.65 -14.76
CA SER A 27 -31.23 -15.47 -15.58
C SER A 27 -32.65 -15.51 -15.02
N SER A 28 -32.80 -15.48 -13.70
CA SER A 28 -34.09 -15.35 -13.02
C SER A 28 -34.44 -13.88 -12.83
N LYS A 29 -35.18 -13.25 -13.76
CA LYS A 29 -35.67 -11.86 -13.56
C LYS A 29 -36.43 -11.76 -12.21
N SER A 30 -35.76 -11.31 -11.16
CA SER A 30 -36.33 -11.07 -9.85
C SER A 30 -35.97 -9.66 -9.43
N GLU A 31 -36.99 -8.85 -9.19
CA GLU A 31 -36.84 -7.52 -8.62
C GLU A 31 -36.48 -7.68 -7.14
N LEU A 32 -35.25 -7.30 -6.77
CA LEU A 32 -34.89 -7.17 -5.37
C LEU A 32 -35.37 -5.80 -4.88
N ASN A 33 -36.26 -5.79 -3.90
CA ASN A 33 -36.60 -4.58 -3.16
C ASN A 33 -35.36 -4.11 -2.38
N ALA A 34 -34.95 -2.85 -2.62
CA ALA A 34 -33.85 -2.23 -1.91
C ALA A 34 -34.19 -2.11 -0.42
N PRO A 35 -33.32 -2.53 0.50
CA PRO A 35 -33.52 -2.30 1.92
C PRO A 35 -33.45 -0.79 2.23
N ALA A 36 -34.35 -0.36 3.12
CA ALA A 36 -34.50 1.02 3.55
C ALA A 36 -33.26 1.57 4.27
N HIS A 37 -33.11 2.89 4.18
CA HIS A 37 -32.00 3.67 4.70
C HIS A 37 -31.77 3.45 6.21
N GLY A 38 -30.60 2.91 6.51
CA GLY A 38 -29.91 3.01 7.79
C GLY A 38 -28.41 3.14 7.50
N ASP A 39 -27.62 3.61 8.47
CA ASP A 39 -26.18 3.78 8.32
C ASP A 39 -25.52 2.45 7.94
N ASP A 40 -25.21 2.26 6.66
CA ASP A 40 -24.55 1.05 6.16
C ASP A 40 -23.19 0.95 6.85
N PRO A 41 -22.91 -0.14 7.60
CA PRO A 41 -21.64 -0.28 8.32
C PRO A 41 -20.43 -0.23 7.39
N ALA A 42 -20.58 -0.59 6.11
CA ALA A 42 -19.52 -0.43 5.12
C ALA A 42 -19.20 1.06 4.85
N VAL A 43 -20.18 1.96 4.92
CA VAL A 43 -19.95 3.40 4.74
C VAL A 43 -19.20 3.98 5.94
N LEU A 44 -19.57 3.61 7.17
CA LEU A 44 -18.86 4.04 8.38
C LEU A 44 -17.39 3.56 8.40
N ASN A 45 -17.16 2.31 7.99
CA ASN A 45 -15.80 1.78 7.88
C ASN A 45 -15.01 2.44 6.75
N TRP A 46 -15.68 2.85 5.67
CA TRP A 46 -15.07 3.64 4.61
C TRP A 46 -14.64 5.02 5.09
N GLU A 47 -15.43 5.73 5.90
CA GLU A 47 -15.02 7.01 6.47
C GLU A 47 -13.76 6.89 7.34
N THR A 48 -13.70 5.82 8.15
CA THR A 48 -12.52 5.48 8.96
C THR A 48 -11.30 5.23 8.07
N TRP A 49 -11.48 4.45 7.00
CA TRP A 49 -10.42 4.20 6.02
C TRP A 49 -9.98 5.48 5.30
N GLN A 50 -10.93 6.33 4.86
CA GLN A 50 -10.64 7.56 4.14
C GLN A 50 -9.80 8.53 4.97
N GLN A 51 -10.08 8.61 6.29
CA GLN A 51 -9.28 9.40 7.21
C GLN A 51 -7.85 8.85 7.32
N ALA A 52 -7.70 7.54 7.54
CA ALA A 52 -6.40 6.89 7.62
C ALA A 52 -5.58 7.03 6.32
N TYR A 53 -6.22 6.81 5.17
CA TYR A 53 -5.63 6.97 3.85
C TYR A 53 -5.15 8.40 3.58
N THR A 54 -5.95 9.40 3.98
CA THR A 54 -5.57 10.81 3.83
C THR A 54 -4.34 11.15 4.66
N GLU A 55 -4.29 10.68 5.90
CA GLU A 55 -3.15 10.87 6.79
C GLU A 55 -1.89 10.17 6.26
N PHE A 56 -2.03 8.91 5.83
CA PHE A 56 -0.97 8.15 5.18
C PHE A 56 -0.39 8.91 3.97
N CYS A 57 -1.23 9.38 3.06
CA CYS A 57 -0.79 10.17 1.90
C CYS A 57 -0.03 11.45 2.29
N GLN A 58 -0.44 12.13 3.36
CA GLN A 58 0.25 13.31 3.86
C GLN A 58 1.62 12.97 4.44
N LEU A 59 1.72 11.88 5.21
CA LEU A 59 2.96 11.42 5.82
C LEU A 59 3.94 10.86 4.79
N CYS A 60 3.50 10.14 3.75
CA CYS A 60 4.35 9.77 2.61
C CYS A 60 4.98 11.00 1.96
N ARG A 61 4.19 12.05 1.69
CA ARG A 61 4.72 13.27 1.06
C ARG A 61 5.74 13.96 1.96
N LEU A 62 5.49 13.98 3.27
CA LEU A 62 6.43 14.54 4.24
C LEU A 62 7.72 13.72 4.30
N GLN A 63 7.63 12.38 4.39
CA GLN A 63 8.78 11.48 4.40
C GLN A 63 9.61 11.67 3.12
N GLN A 64 9.00 11.67 1.93
CA GLN A 64 9.70 11.84 0.65
C GLN A 64 10.38 13.22 0.53
N HIS A 65 9.74 14.25 1.08
CA HIS A 65 10.33 15.59 1.12
C HIS A 65 11.57 15.62 2.02
N LEU A 66 11.49 15.02 3.21
CA LEU A 66 12.61 14.95 4.15
C LEU A 66 13.73 14.03 3.65
N GLU A 67 13.39 12.93 2.98
CA GLU A 67 14.35 12.03 2.32
C GLU A 67 15.16 12.79 1.28
N ARG A 68 14.48 13.51 0.38
CA ARG A 68 15.14 14.31 -0.65
C ARG A 68 16.08 15.34 -0.04
N LYS A 69 15.62 16.04 1.00
CA LYS A 69 16.44 17.02 1.70
C LYS A 69 17.69 16.37 2.32
N LEU A 70 17.54 15.21 2.95
CA LEU A 70 18.64 14.47 3.56
C LEU A 70 19.67 14.01 2.50
N LEU A 71 19.18 13.52 1.35
CA LEU A 71 20.02 13.12 0.22
C LEU A 71 20.74 14.32 -0.44
N GLU A 72 20.07 15.48 -0.54
CA GLU A 72 20.69 16.72 -1.04
C GLU A 72 21.78 17.24 -0.09
N GLU A 73 21.60 17.08 1.22
CA GLU A 73 22.53 17.60 2.24
C GLU A 73 23.74 16.69 2.48
N VAL A 74 23.52 15.37 2.60
CA VAL A 74 24.56 14.41 3.00
C VAL A 74 24.97 13.49 1.85
N GLY A 75 24.10 13.32 0.85
CA GLY A 75 24.25 12.32 -0.19
C GLY A 75 23.63 10.98 0.18
N GLU A 76 23.74 10.04 -0.76
CA GLU A 76 23.24 8.68 -0.63
C GLU A 76 23.87 7.93 0.56
N PRO A 77 23.18 6.97 1.19
CA PRO A 77 23.68 6.23 2.35
C PRO A 77 24.71 5.16 1.96
N TYR A 78 25.74 5.52 1.19
CA TYR A 78 26.89 4.70 0.81
C TYR A 78 28.12 5.59 0.56
N ILE A 79 29.31 5.00 0.58
CA ILE A 79 30.54 5.66 0.09
C ILE A 79 31.03 4.99 -1.18
N ARG A 80 31.89 5.69 -1.92
CA ARG A 80 32.60 5.15 -3.08
C ARG A 80 34.04 4.77 -2.70
N VAL A 81 34.45 3.57 -3.11
CA VAL A 81 35.78 2.98 -2.86
C VAL A 81 36.40 2.57 -4.18
N GLU A 82 37.67 2.89 -4.38
CA GLU A 82 38.43 2.44 -5.54
C GLU A 82 38.93 1.01 -5.34
N VAL A 83 38.58 0.14 -6.27
CA VAL A 83 38.95 -1.28 -6.24
C VAL A 83 39.94 -1.57 -7.38
N PRO A 84 41.14 -2.10 -7.09
CA PRO A 84 42.12 -2.41 -8.12
C PRO A 84 41.58 -3.38 -9.18
N GLY A 85 41.53 -2.94 -10.43
CA GLY A 85 41.06 -3.75 -11.57
C GLY A 85 39.54 -3.68 -11.83
N GLU A 86 38.75 -3.18 -10.88
CA GLU A 86 37.29 -3.04 -11.03
C GLU A 86 36.82 -1.59 -11.13
N GLY A 87 37.59 -0.63 -10.57
CA GLY A 87 37.24 0.78 -10.53
C GLY A 87 36.43 1.16 -9.29
N THR A 88 35.63 2.22 -9.38
CA THR A 88 34.88 2.74 -8.23
C THR A 88 33.64 1.90 -7.92
N VAL A 89 33.55 1.37 -6.70
CA VAL A 89 32.42 0.57 -6.21
C VAL A 89 31.71 1.27 -5.04
N SER A 90 30.38 1.23 -5.03
CA SER A 90 29.56 1.75 -3.92
C SER A 90 29.43 0.70 -2.80
N VAL A 91 29.79 1.08 -1.58
CA VAL A 91 29.74 0.20 -0.40
C VAL A 91 28.88 0.80 0.71
N LYS A 92 28.06 -0.03 1.35
CA LYS A 92 27.09 0.37 2.39
C LYS A 92 27.46 -0.16 3.77
N SER A 93 28.34 -1.15 3.85
CA SER A 93 28.69 -1.80 5.11
C SER A 93 30.17 -2.14 5.18
N TYR A 94 30.67 -2.36 6.40
CA TYR A 94 32.01 -2.89 6.63
C TYR A 94 32.24 -4.22 5.93
N LYS A 95 31.21 -5.08 5.85
CA LYS A 95 31.26 -6.34 5.12
C LYS A 95 31.44 -6.11 3.62
N ASP A 96 30.77 -5.12 3.05
CA ASP A 96 30.96 -4.78 1.63
C ASP A 96 32.41 -4.34 1.38
N ILE A 97 32.97 -3.52 2.28
CA ILE A 97 34.37 -3.07 2.20
C ILE A 97 35.34 -4.27 2.25
N GLU A 98 35.13 -5.22 3.16
CA GLU A 98 35.97 -6.43 3.27
C GLU A 98 35.90 -7.29 2.00
N LEU A 99 34.72 -7.39 1.38
CA LEU A 99 34.52 -8.11 0.12
C LEU A 99 35.27 -7.44 -1.04
N VAL A 100 35.22 -6.11 -1.14
CA VAL A 100 35.84 -5.38 -2.26
C VAL A 100 37.33 -5.06 -2.05
N LEU A 101 37.82 -5.08 -0.82
CA LEU A 101 39.23 -4.87 -0.47
C LEU A 101 39.78 -6.06 0.36
N PRO A 102 39.93 -7.25 -0.27
CA PRO A 102 40.32 -8.47 0.43
C PRO A 102 41.81 -8.54 0.75
N GLY A 103 42.13 -9.31 1.79
CA GLY A 103 43.50 -9.70 2.13
C GLY A 103 44.33 -8.61 2.81
N PRO A 104 45.61 -8.92 3.10
CA PRO A 104 46.51 -8.02 3.82
C PRO A 104 47.08 -6.89 2.95
N ALA A 105 47.17 -7.09 1.64
CA ALA A 105 47.74 -6.10 0.71
C ALA A 105 46.91 -4.80 0.62
N LEU A 106 45.61 -4.89 0.88
CA LEU A 106 44.66 -3.77 0.83
C LEU A 106 44.20 -3.33 2.24
N ALA A 107 44.91 -3.75 3.29
CA ALA A 107 44.50 -3.49 4.67
C ALA A 107 44.40 -2.00 5.00
N ASP A 108 45.33 -1.18 4.51
CA ASP A 108 45.32 0.27 4.74
C ASP A 108 44.14 0.93 4.01
N ALA A 109 43.91 0.56 2.74
CA ALA A 109 42.78 1.07 1.95
C ALA A 109 41.44 0.67 2.56
N ARG A 110 41.35 -0.54 3.12
CA ARG A 110 40.18 -1.00 3.87
C ARG A 110 39.99 -0.13 5.11
N ALA A 111 40.99 0.03 5.97
CA ALA A 111 40.89 0.84 7.18
C ALA A 111 40.45 2.30 6.88
N GLU A 112 40.98 2.89 5.81
CA GLU A 112 40.56 4.22 5.35
C GLU A 112 39.08 4.23 4.90
N ALA A 113 38.66 3.25 4.10
CA ALA A 113 37.26 3.13 3.68
C ALA A 113 36.32 2.93 4.86
N GLU A 114 36.70 2.14 5.85
CA GLU A 114 35.91 1.91 7.07
C GLU A 114 35.73 3.21 7.88
N GLU A 115 36.80 4.00 8.06
CA GLU A 115 36.71 5.28 8.77
C GLU A 115 35.89 6.32 7.97
N ARG A 116 36.03 6.36 6.63
CA ARG A 116 35.16 7.20 5.78
C ARG A 116 33.69 6.80 5.88
N LEU A 117 33.39 5.50 5.87
CA LEU A 117 32.02 4.98 5.98
C LEU A 117 31.40 5.36 7.33
N LYS A 118 32.18 5.23 8.41
CA LYS A 118 31.79 5.64 9.75
C LYS A 118 31.52 7.14 9.84
N GLN A 119 32.39 7.98 9.28
CA GLN A 119 32.21 9.42 9.22
C GLN A 119 30.95 9.78 8.44
N HIS A 120 30.75 9.16 7.27
CA HIS A 120 29.56 9.35 6.44
C HIS A 120 28.26 9.07 7.20
N TYR A 121 28.15 7.89 7.83
CA TYR A 121 26.96 7.56 8.63
C TYR A 121 26.81 8.41 9.89
N SER A 122 27.90 8.94 10.44
CA SER A 122 27.82 9.89 11.56
C SER A 122 27.18 11.21 11.12
N LEU A 123 27.56 11.74 9.95
CA LEU A 123 26.95 12.92 9.36
C LEU A 123 25.48 12.67 9.02
N TRP A 124 25.20 11.53 8.39
CA TRP A 124 23.84 11.13 8.04
C TRP A 124 22.94 11.04 9.27
N LYS A 125 23.41 10.43 10.36
CA LYS A 125 22.67 10.34 11.62
C LYS A 125 22.42 11.71 12.27
N VAL A 126 23.36 12.66 12.14
CA VAL A 126 23.17 14.02 12.65
C VAL A 126 22.13 14.77 11.81
N ALA A 127 22.25 14.71 10.49
CA ALA A 127 21.30 15.35 9.56
C ALA A 127 19.89 14.74 9.68
N ASP A 128 19.79 13.43 9.86
CA ASP A 128 18.53 12.73 10.15
C ASP A 128 17.88 13.27 11.44
N LYS A 129 18.64 13.40 12.53
CA LYS A 129 18.12 13.98 13.79
C LYS A 129 17.64 15.42 13.64
N LEU A 130 18.29 16.22 12.78
CA LEU A 130 17.93 17.62 12.55
C LEU A 130 16.72 17.76 11.61
N SER A 131 16.65 16.93 10.57
CA SER A 131 15.54 16.91 9.60
C SER A 131 14.29 16.20 10.13
N GLY A 132 14.47 15.23 11.03
CA GLY A 132 13.41 14.36 11.54
C GLY A 132 12.98 13.27 10.55
N TYR A 133 13.85 12.90 9.60
CA TYR A 133 13.54 11.94 8.54
C TYR A 133 13.09 10.57 9.09
N THR A 134 13.88 9.95 9.98
CA THR A 134 13.54 8.65 10.58
C THR A 134 12.20 8.68 11.31
N ARG A 135 11.90 9.78 12.02
CA ARG A 135 10.60 9.93 12.69
C ARG A 135 9.45 10.04 11.69
N ALA A 136 9.64 10.72 10.57
CA ALA A 136 8.63 10.81 9.52
C ALA A 136 8.43 9.46 8.82
N LEU A 137 9.50 8.69 8.64
CA LEU A 137 9.45 7.31 8.12
C LEU A 137 8.68 6.37 9.06
N GLU A 138 8.93 6.45 10.37
CA GLU A 138 8.18 5.68 11.38
C GLU A 138 6.70 6.06 11.39
N ALA A 139 6.38 7.36 11.39
CA ALA A 139 4.99 7.83 11.38
C ALA A 139 4.25 7.42 10.09
N GLU A 140 4.94 7.46 8.95
CA GLU A 140 4.40 7.00 7.66
C GLU A 140 4.09 5.50 7.70
N SER A 141 5.00 4.68 8.23
CA SER A 141 4.78 3.24 8.42
C SER A 141 3.57 2.97 9.33
N GLU A 142 3.46 3.67 10.46
CA GLU A 142 2.32 3.53 11.37
C GLU A 142 0.99 3.97 10.73
N ALA A 143 1.02 4.98 9.86
CA ALA A 143 -0.16 5.40 9.11
C ALA A 143 -0.54 4.41 8.02
N SER A 144 0.44 3.80 7.35
CA SER A 144 0.23 2.70 6.40
C SER A 144 -0.45 1.50 7.08
N ASP A 145 0.04 1.10 8.26
CA ASP A 145 -0.54 -0.01 9.03
C ASP A 145 -2.00 0.27 9.41
N ARG A 146 -2.31 1.51 9.82
CA ARG A 146 -3.68 1.94 10.17
C ARG A 146 -4.60 1.97 8.95
N GLU A 147 -4.12 2.48 7.82
CA GLU A 147 -4.85 2.48 6.56
C GLU A 147 -5.17 1.05 6.12
N GLN A 148 -4.18 0.15 6.12
CA GLN A 148 -4.36 -1.25 5.73
C GLN A 148 -5.33 -1.99 6.67
N ALA A 149 -5.23 -1.74 7.97
CA ALA A 149 -6.16 -2.32 8.95
C ALA A 149 -7.60 -1.83 8.71
N ALA A 150 -7.80 -0.53 8.45
CA ALA A 150 -9.11 0.03 8.15
C ALA A 150 -9.67 -0.52 6.83
N ALA A 151 -8.83 -0.67 5.79
CA ALA A 151 -9.22 -1.27 4.52
C ALA A 151 -9.68 -2.72 4.73
N GLN A 152 -8.95 -3.51 5.51
CA GLN A 152 -9.32 -4.89 5.83
C GLN A 152 -10.68 -4.99 6.53
N VAL A 153 -10.92 -4.14 7.54
CA VAL A 153 -12.22 -4.07 8.24
C VAL A 153 -13.36 -3.73 7.27
N LEU A 154 -13.13 -2.80 6.34
CA LEU A 154 -14.10 -2.50 5.29
C LEU A 154 -14.36 -3.71 4.38
N TRP A 155 -13.31 -4.43 3.97
CA TRP A 155 -13.47 -5.62 3.12
C TRP A 155 -14.30 -6.72 3.77
N ASP A 156 -14.05 -6.96 5.05
CA ASP A 156 -14.73 -7.99 5.84
C ASP A 156 -16.18 -7.62 6.20
N THR A 157 -16.54 -6.34 6.14
CA THR A 157 -17.88 -5.85 6.48
C THR A 157 -18.83 -5.97 5.27
N PRO A 158 -19.89 -6.77 5.29
CA PRO A 158 -20.84 -6.84 4.18
C PRO A 158 -21.48 -5.47 3.90
N ALA A 159 -21.59 -5.11 2.62
CA ALA A 159 -22.36 -3.94 2.21
C ALA A 159 -23.85 -4.31 2.16
N HIS A 160 -24.70 -3.46 2.70
CA HIS A 160 -26.15 -3.68 2.74
C HIS A 160 -26.92 -2.68 1.85
N SER A 161 -26.20 -1.75 1.20
CA SER A 161 -26.74 -0.72 0.33
C SER A 161 -25.85 -0.46 -0.89
N ILE A 162 -26.40 0.29 -1.87
CA ILE A 162 -25.63 0.79 -3.01
C ILE A 162 -24.48 1.69 -2.52
N HIS A 163 -24.68 2.50 -1.48
CA HIS A 163 -23.63 3.34 -0.90
C HIS A 163 -22.47 2.50 -0.33
N GLY A 164 -22.76 1.39 0.35
CA GLY A 164 -21.72 0.47 0.84
C GLY A 164 -20.97 -0.23 -0.30
N ALA A 165 -21.65 -0.57 -1.39
CA ALA A 165 -20.99 -1.12 -2.59
C ALA A 165 -20.09 -0.09 -3.29
N ILE A 166 -20.56 1.15 -3.42
CA ILE A 166 -19.77 2.30 -3.91
C ILE A 166 -18.53 2.51 -3.04
N ALA A 167 -18.69 2.53 -1.72
CA ALA A 167 -17.61 2.72 -0.75
C ALA A 167 -16.50 1.67 -0.92
N LYS A 168 -16.88 0.39 -1.01
CA LYS A 168 -15.95 -0.71 -1.30
C LYS A 168 -15.26 -0.54 -2.65
N LEU A 169 -16.02 -0.28 -3.72
CA LEU A 169 -15.44 -0.14 -5.06
C LEU A 169 -14.48 1.06 -5.15
N HIS A 170 -14.77 2.15 -4.43
CA HIS A 170 -13.89 3.31 -4.33
C HIS A 170 -12.53 2.95 -3.69
N VAL A 171 -12.51 2.20 -2.58
CA VAL A 171 -11.25 1.73 -1.97
C VAL A 171 -10.47 0.81 -2.92
N LEU A 172 -11.15 -0.11 -3.60
CA LEU A 172 -10.52 -1.06 -4.53
C LEU A 172 -9.77 -0.32 -5.64
N ILE A 173 -10.43 0.67 -6.24
CA ILE A 173 -9.85 1.48 -7.31
C ILE A 173 -8.72 2.35 -6.75
N THR A 174 -8.92 2.99 -5.60
CA THR A 174 -7.93 3.90 -5.01
C THR A 174 -6.63 3.20 -4.65
N LEU A 175 -6.70 1.99 -4.07
CA LEU A 175 -5.51 1.23 -3.68
C LEU A 175 -4.86 0.48 -4.84
N GLY A 176 -5.64 0.10 -5.85
CA GLY A 176 -5.13 -0.68 -6.98
C GLY A 176 -4.49 0.14 -8.10
N VAL A 177 -4.87 1.41 -8.21
CA VAL A 177 -4.47 2.27 -9.33
C VAL A 177 -3.19 3.06 -9.01
N LEU A 178 -2.13 2.84 -9.79
CA LEU A 178 -0.87 3.59 -9.68
C LEU A 178 -0.97 5.02 -10.22
N SER A 179 -1.94 5.29 -11.10
CA SER A 179 -2.20 6.61 -11.71
C SER A 179 -3.67 6.75 -12.06
N PRO A 180 -4.35 7.88 -11.75
CA PRO A 180 -5.78 8.07 -12.02
C PRO A 180 -6.24 7.71 -13.45
N ASP A 181 -5.33 7.86 -14.42
CA ASP A 181 -5.57 7.58 -15.84
C ASP A 181 -5.21 6.15 -16.28
N CYS A 182 -4.98 5.23 -15.34
CA CYS A 182 -4.63 3.85 -15.66
C CYS A 182 -5.75 3.18 -16.49
N ASP A 183 -5.43 2.84 -17.73
CA ASP A 183 -6.33 2.23 -18.71
C ASP A 183 -6.18 0.70 -18.80
N GLU A 184 -5.27 0.13 -18.02
CA GLU A 184 -5.06 -1.31 -17.94
C GLU A 184 -6.25 -2.02 -17.28
N PHE A 185 -6.60 -3.20 -17.78
CA PHE A 185 -7.60 -4.06 -17.14
C PHE A 185 -7.14 -4.42 -15.70
N PRO A 186 -8.02 -4.33 -14.68
CA PRO A 186 -9.48 -4.17 -14.72
C PRO A 186 -9.99 -2.74 -14.44
N TRP A 187 -9.14 -1.71 -14.50
CA TRP A 187 -9.49 -0.38 -13.97
C TRP A 187 -10.59 0.34 -14.75
N PRO A 188 -10.64 0.35 -16.10
CA PRO A 188 -11.73 0.99 -16.83
C PRO A 188 -13.10 0.33 -16.55
N PRO A 189 -13.25 -1.02 -16.59
CA PRO A 189 -14.51 -1.66 -16.21
C PRO A 189 -14.96 -1.34 -14.78
N LEU A 190 -14.04 -1.34 -13.80
CA LEU A 190 -14.39 -1.01 -12.40
C LEU A 190 -14.88 0.43 -12.27
N ARG A 191 -14.24 1.38 -12.96
CA ARG A 191 -14.71 2.79 -13.01
C ARG A 191 -16.07 2.93 -13.69
N SER A 192 -16.34 2.15 -14.73
CA SER A 192 -17.66 2.12 -15.38
C SER A 192 -18.75 1.67 -14.41
N VAL A 193 -18.53 0.57 -13.69
CA VAL A 193 -19.50 0.07 -12.69
C VAL A 193 -19.72 1.10 -11.58
N LEU A 194 -18.66 1.77 -11.11
CA LEU A 194 -18.78 2.83 -10.10
C LEU A 194 -19.65 4.00 -10.60
N ALA A 195 -19.45 4.42 -11.86
CA ALA A 195 -20.24 5.49 -12.47
C ALA A 195 -21.72 5.12 -12.63
N ASP A 196 -22.01 3.87 -13.01
CA ASP A 196 -23.38 3.36 -13.12
C ASP A 196 -24.08 3.36 -11.76
N LEU A 197 -23.41 2.88 -10.71
CA LEU A 197 -23.95 2.87 -9.34
C LEU A 197 -24.23 4.29 -8.83
N MET A 198 -23.33 5.26 -9.10
CA MET A 198 -23.55 6.67 -8.75
C MET A 198 -24.76 7.26 -9.47
N THR A 199 -24.96 6.90 -10.75
CA THR A 199 -26.13 7.35 -11.53
C THR A 199 -27.43 6.81 -10.94
N MET A 200 -27.47 5.53 -10.57
CA MET A 200 -28.64 4.91 -9.94
C MET A 200 -29.03 5.58 -8.61
N VAL A 201 -28.06 5.96 -7.77
CA VAL A 201 -28.32 6.68 -6.51
C VAL A 201 -28.89 8.07 -6.79
N ASN A 202 -28.33 8.78 -7.77
CA ASN A 202 -28.80 10.12 -8.13
C ASN A 202 -30.24 10.06 -8.69
N ASP A 203 -30.56 9.11 -9.56
CA ASP A 203 -31.90 8.96 -10.14
C ASP A 203 -32.96 8.58 -9.09
N ALA A 204 -32.59 7.71 -8.13
CA ALA A 204 -33.45 7.35 -7.01
C ALA A 204 -33.74 8.55 -6.08
N SER A 205 -32.78 9.47 -5.91
CA SER A 205 -32.97 10.68 -5.10
C SER A 205 -33.90 11.72 -5.75
N LEU A 206 -34.06 11.68 -7.07
CA LEU A 206 -34.89 12.62 -7.85
C LEU A 206 -36.35 12.17 -8.00
N SER A 207 -36.69 10.94 -7.58
CA SER A 207 -38.04 10.40 -7.64
C SER A 207 -38.66 10.37 -6.23
N PRO A 208 -39.33 11.44 -5.76
CA PRO A 208 -40.03 11.38 -4.48
C PRO A 208 -41.18 10.36 -4.56
N PRO A 209 -41.51 9.67 -3.45
CA PRO A 209 -42.65 8.78 -3.43
C PRO A 209 -43.93 9.58 -3.70
N CYS A 210 -44.71 9.15 -4.70
CA CYS A 210 -46.11 9.57 -4.81
C CYS A 210 -46.81 9.15 -3.51
N GLU A 211 -47.22 10.12 -2.71
CA GLU A 211 -48.14 9.89 -1.58
C GLU A 211 -49.51 9.53 -2.16
N ASP A 212 -50.00 8.32 -1.85
CA ASP A 212 -51.40 7.90 -2.01
C ASP A 212 -52.22 8.25 -0.75
#